data_AF-A0A1Z3N8W5-F1
#
_entry.id   AF-A0A1Z3N8W5-F1
#
_cell.length_a   1.000
_cell.length_b   1.000
_cell.length_c   1.000
_cell.angle_alpha   90.00
_cell.angle_beta   90.00
_cell.angle_gamma   90.00
#
_symmetry.space_group_name_H-M   'P 1'
#
loop_
_entity.id
_entity.type
_entity.pdbx_description
1 polymer ?
#
loop_
_entity_poly.entity_id
_entity_poly.type
_entity_poly.pdbx_seq_one_letter_code
_entity_poly.pdbx_strand_id
1 'polypeptide(L)'
;MNFFAENLKVFKKVFLPLFALVVLSSNIDQYLNLKMETALRDPLGVQAQVIYYGFFSILSSILFPVLLVSIALYALNNLDSSTKTLQDFWAKNLNQMYIETLRAWGKTLQWTLLLILPGIWKYVELSMVPFVVTSSPQYDEGKVDALKGSALIVRRRWFVILAILILFHLFIPGVLTTVFDAYRLIWKTPLQSLLLSALDTYLLLVSTHILFNIFRSEVRRHDAHV
;
A
#
# COMPACT_ATOMS: atom_id res chain seq x y z
N MET A 1 -20.87 -4.77 -15.20
CA MET A 1 -20.72 -3.45 -15.85
C MET A 1 -20.39 -2.30 -14.88
N ASN A 2 -20.56 -2.44 -13.55
CA ASN A 2 -20.35 -1.32 -12.62
C ASN A 2 -18.88 -1.02 -12.25
N PHE A 3 -17.96 -1.97 -12.40
CA PHE A 3 -16.56 -1.81 -11.96
C PHE A 3 -15.87 -0.58 -12.59
N PHE A 4 -15.97 -0.40 -13.91
CA PHE A 4 -15.32 0.72 -14.59
C PHE A 4 -15.93 2.06 -14.20
N ALA A 5 -17.25 2.13 -14.03
CA ALA A 5 -17.94 3.34 -13.60
C ALA A 5 -17.57 3.72 -12.15
N GLU A 6 -17.54 2.74 -11.24
CA GLU A 6 -17.10 2.95 -9.86
C GLU A 6 -15.63 3.33 -9.79
N ASN A 7 -14.76 2.67 -10.58
CA ASN A 7 -13.34 2.98 -10.64
C ASN A 7 -13.11 4.42 -11.14
N LEU A 8 -13.85 4.86 -12.16
CA LEU A 8 -13.77 6.23 -12.65
C LEU A 8 -14.23 7.25 -11.61
N LYS A 9 -15.27 6.94 -10.82
CA LYS A 9 -15.72 7.80 -9.71
C LYS A 9 -14.66 7.90 -8.62
N VAL A 10 -14.09 6.76 -8.20
CA VAL A 10 -12.97 6.71 -7.23
C VAL A 10 -11.80 7.54 -7.75
N PHE A 11 -11.38 7.30 -8.99
CA PHE A 11 -10.27 8.00 -9.62
C PHE A 11 -10.50 9.50 -9.60
N LYS A 12 -11.64 10.00 -10.07
CA LYS A 12 -11.95 11.44 -10.04
C LYS A 12 -11.91 12.06 -8.64
N LYS A 13 -12.31 11.30 -7.60
CA LYS A 13 -12.39 11.79 -6.22
C LYS A 13 -11.01 11.93 -5.55
N VAL A 14 -10.08 11.01 -5.82
CA VAL A 14 -8.80 10.95 -5.07
C VAL A 14 -7.54 10.95 -5.92
N PHE A 15 -7.64 11.02 -7.24
CA PHE A 15 -6.46 11.02 -8.11
C PHE A 15 -5.48 12.13 -7.74
N LEU A 16 -5.92 13.38 -7.57
CA LEU A 16 -5.02 14.49 -7.29
C LEU A 16 -4.26 14.37 -5.95
N PRO A 17 -4.92 14.13 -4.78
CA PRO A 17 -4.19 13.95 -3.54
C PRO A 17 -3.32 12.69 -3.54
N LEU A 18 -3.77 11.61 -4.19
CA LEU A 18 -2.99 10.38 -4.27
C LEU A 18 -1.76 10.55 -5.19
N PHE A 19 -1.93 11.21 -6.34
CA PHE A 19 -0.85 11.53 -7.28
C PHE A 19 0.21 12.41 -6.64
N ALA A 20 -0.20 13.49 -5.96
CA ALA A 20 0.73 14.35 -5.22
C ALA A 20 1.53 13.55 -4.19
N LEU A 21 0.89 12.62 -3.50
CA LEU A 21 1.54 11.76 -2.51
C LEU A 21 2.48 10.73 -3.15
N VAL A 22 2.12 10.14 -4.29
CA VAL A 22 2.99 9.23 -5.06
C VAL A 22 4.24 9.97 -5.53
N VAL A 23 4.09 11.16 -6.11
CA VAL A 23 5.22 12.00 -6.55
C VAL A 23 6.11 12.34 -5.35
N LEU A 24 5.52 12.74 -4.22
CA LEU A 24 6.29 13.06 -3.02
C LEU A 24 7.07 11.84 -2.50
N SER A 25 6.40 10.69 -2.36
CA SER A 25 7.00 9.43 -1.91
C SER A 25 8.14 9.01 -2.82
N SER A 26 7.92 9.01 -4.15
CA SER A 26 8.93 8.56 -5.11
C SER A 26 10.18 9.44 -5.08
N ASN A 27 10.01 10.75 -4.90
CA ASN A 27 11.14 11.69 -4.80
C ASN A 27 11.92 11.52 -3.51
N ILE A 28 11.23 11.31 -2.38
CA ILE A 28 11.88 11.04 -1.10
C ILE A 28 12.67 9.73 -1.17
N ASP A 29 12.06 8.66 -1.68
CA ASP A 29 12.72 7.36 -1.79
C ASP A 29 13.94 7.42 -2.71
N GLN A 30 13.84 8.10 -3.86
CA GLN A 30 14.98 8.33 -4.75
C GLN A 30 16.10 9.12 -4.07
N TYR A 31 15.76 10.20 -3.38
CA TYR A 31 16.73 11.01 -2.66
C TYR A 31 17.47 10.19 -1.58
N LEU A 32 16.72 9.43 -0.78
CA LEU A 32 17.29 8.58 0.27
C LEU A 32 18.19 7.48 -0.32
N ASN A 33 17.76 6.84 -1.42
CA ASN A 33 18.55 5.80 -2.09
C ASN A 33 19.86 6.35 -2.65
N LEU A 34 19.85 7.51 -3.31
CA LEU A 34 21.07 8.14 -3.84
C LEU A 34 22.06 8.49 -2.73
N LYS A 35 21.57 9.03 -1.60
CA LYS A 35 22.41 9.37 -0.45
C LYS A 35 22.99 8.12 0.22
N MET A 36 22.17 7.08 0.37
CA MET A 36 22.62 5.81 0.92
C MET A 36 23.66 5.12 0.03
N GLU A 37 23.44 5.09 -1.30
CA GLU A 37 24.39 4.54 -2.26
C GLU A 37 25.73 5.28 -2.24
N THR A 38 25.69 6.62 -2.19
CA THR A 38 26.89 7.44 -2.10
C THR A 38 27.67 7.15 -0.81
N ALA A 39 26.96 7.03 0.32
CA ALA A 39 27.57 6.70 1.61
C ALA A 39 28.14 5.27 1.67
N LEU A 40 27.54 4.31 0.96
CA LEU A 40 28.02 2.93 0.89
C LEU A 40 29.25 2.75 -0.01
N ARG A 41 29.43 3.63 -1.01
CA ARG A 41 30.60 3.61 -1.90
C ARG A 41 31.84 4.26 -1.28
N ASP A 42 31.71 4.90 -0.12
CA ASP A 42 32.83 5.54 0.56
C ASP A 42 33.82 4.48 1.10
N PRO A 43 35.11 4.54 0.73
CA PRO A 43 36.11 3.56 1.14
C PRO A 43 36.38 3.53 2.66
N LEU A 44 35.91 4.52 3.44
CA LEU A 44 36.10 4.59 4.88
C LEU A 44 35.16 3.69 5.70
N GLY A 45 34.32 2.87 5.05
CA GLY A 45 33.43 1.89 5.70
C GLY A 45 32.05 2.45 6.06
N VAL A 46 31.28 1.72 6.89
CA VAL A 46 29.90 2.09 7.25
C VAL A 46 29.89 3.37 8.10
N GLN A 47 29.64 4.51 7.44
CA GLN A 47 29.51 5.79 8.10
C GLN A 47 28.15 5.94 8.79
N ALA A 48 28.09 6.78 9.84
CA ALA A 48 26.84 7.13 10.53
C ALA A 48 25.72 7.61 9.57
N GLN A 49 26.11 8.14 8.40
CA GLN A 49 25.20 8.54 7.34
C GLN A 49 24.36 7.37 6.80
N VAL A 50 24.93 6.17 6.66
CA VAL A 50 24.20 4.98 6.19
C VAL A 50 23.07 4.62 7.15
N ILE A 51 23.35 4.68 8.46
CA ILE A 51 22.36 4.40 9.51
C ILE A 51 21.25 5.47 9.48
N TYR A 52 21.63 6.74 9.37
CA TYR A 52 20.69 7.86 9.30
C TYR A 52 19.75 7.73 8.09
N TYR A 53 20.28 7.62 6.88
CA TYR A 53 19.46 7.49 5.67
C TYR A 53 18.67 6.18 5.61
N GLY A 54 19.24 5.09 6.12
CA GLY A 54 18.55 3.81 6.27
C GLY A 54 17.34 3.90 7.19
N PHE A 55 17.46 4.57 8.33
CA PHE A 55 16.34 4.81 9.25
C PHE A 55 15.21 5.60 8.58
N PHE A 56 15.53 6.70 7.89
CA PHE A 56 14.53 7.48 7.15
C PHE A 56 13.90 6.70 6.00
N SER A 57 14.66 5.84 5.33
CA SER A 57 14.14 4.96 4.27
C SER A 57 13.13 3.96 4.84
N ILE A 58 13.42 3.33 5.98
CA ILE A 58 12.47 2.46 6.67
C ILE A 58 11.21 3.23 7.08
N LEU A 59 11.37 4.42 7.67
CA LEU A 59 10.23 5.25 8.08
C LEU A 59 9.36 5.65 6.88
N SER A 60 9.99 6.08 5.78
CA SER A 60 9.33 6.39 4.50
C SER A 60 8.53 5.19 3.98
N SER A 61 9.15 4.00 3.97
CA SER A 61 8.57 2.76 3.46
C SER A 61 7.35 2.26 4.24
N ILE A 62 7.13 2.76 5.46
CA ILE A 62 5.94 2.44 6.28
C ILE A 62 4.92 3.56 6.16
N LEU A 63 5.36 4.82 6.29
CA LEU A 63 4.46 5.97 6.32
C LEU A 63 3.71 6.17 5.01
N PHE A 64 4.41 6.17 3.87
CA PHE A 64 3.78 6.47 2.58
C PHE A 64 2.78 5.40 2.14
N PRO A 65 3.08 4.09 2.23
CA PRO A 65 2.10 3.06 1.88
C PRO A 65 0.82 3.15 2.72
N VAL A 66 0.94 3.42 4.02
CA VAL A 66 -0.22 3.62 4.91
C VAL A 66 -1.07 4.80 4.41
N LEU A 67 -0.45 5.95 4.15
CA LEU A 67 -1.15 7.14 3.66
C LEU A 67 -1.80 6.90 2.27
N LEU A 68 -1.06 6.30 1.33
CA LEU A 68 -1.54 6.00 -0.02
C LEU A 68 -2.76 5.07 0.01
N VAL A 69 -2.66 3.95 0.74
CA VAL A 69 -3.76 2.99 0.87
C VAL A 69 -4.95 3.63 1.59
N SER A 70 -4.72 4.49 2.59
CA SER A 70 -5.81 5.18 3.30
C SER A 70 -6.64 6.09 2.40
N ILE A 71 -5.99 6.82 1.49
CA ILE A 71 -6.66 7.72 0.54
C ILE A 71 -7.48 6.91 -0.45
N ALA A 72 -6.91 5.80 -0.96
CA ALA A 72 -7.62 4.89 -1.84
C ALA A 72 -8.84 4.26 -1.15
N LEU A 73 -8.69 3.78 0.10
CA LEU A 73 -9.77 3.18 0.89
C LEU A 73 -10.83 4.20 1.31
N TYR A 74 -10.46 5.46 1.58
CA TYR A 74 -11.41 6.54 1.81
C TYR A 74 -12.36 6.70 0.62
N ALA A 75 -11.83 6.70 -0.61
CA ALA A 75 -12.62 6.84 -1.82
C ALA A 75 -13.57 5.66 -2.03
N LEU A 76 -13.08 4.44 -1.78
CA LEU A 76 -13.82 3.20 -1.96
C LEU A 76 -14.93 2.99 -0.92
N ASN A 77 -14.67 3.39 0.34
CA ASN A 77 -15.67 3.31 1.40
C ASN A 77 -16.73 4.41 1.29
N ASN A 78 -16.39 5.57 0.72
CA ASN A 78 -17.30 6.71 0.57
C ASN A 78 -17.69 6.96 -0.89
N LEU A 79 -17.94 5.89 -1.64
CA LEU A 79 -18.43 5.99 -3.03
C LEU A 79 -19.81 6.67 -3.10
N ASP A 80 -20.68 6.38 -2.14
CA ASP A 80 -22.07 6.86 -2.12
C ASP A 80 -22.33 7.96 -1.06
N SER A 81 -21.42 8.13 -0.10
CA SER A 81 -21.53 9.15 0.96
C SER A 81 -20.74 10.42 0.60
N SER A 82 -21.48 11.49 0.27
CA SER A 82 -20.92 12.83 0.03
C SER A 82 -20.48 13.57 1.32
N THR A 83 -20.85 13.06 2.49
CA THR A 83 -20.83 13.84 3.74
C THR A 83 -19.59 13.65 4.61
N LYS A 84 -18.78 12.61 4.36
CA LYS A 84 -17.58 12.33 5.16
C LYS A 84 -16.35 12.89 4.45
N THR A 85 -15.61 13.75 5.12
CA THR A 85 -14.36 14.31 4.58
C THR A 85 -13.21 13.30 4.74
N LEU A 86 -12.11 13.53 4.01
CA LEU A 86 -10.88 12.75 4.19
C LEU A 86 -10.34 12.89 5.62
N GLN A 87 -10.46 14.09 6.20
CA GLN A 87 -10.03 14.38 7.56
C GLN A 87 -10.80 13.52 8.58
N ASP A 88 -12.12 13.40 8.45
CA ASP A 88 -12.93 12.56 9.34
C ASP A 88 -12.52 11.08 9.23
N PHE A 89 -12.25 10.62 8.01
CA PHE A 89 -11.82 9.26 7.76
C PHE A 89 -10.45 8.97 8.39
N TRP A 90 -9.51 9.91 8.29
CA TRP A 90 -8.20 9.78 8.92
C TRP A 90 -8.28 9.89 10.45
N ALA A 91 -9.06 10.83 10.98
CA ALA A 91 -9.25 10.95 12.42
C ALA A 91 -9.79 9.66 13.04
N LYS A 92 -10.70 8.96 12.34
CA LYS A 92 -11.22 7.65 12.79
C LYS A 92 -10.18 6.52 12.63
N ASN A 93 -9.58 6.38 11.45
CA ASN A 93 -8.92 5.12 11.07
C ASN A 93 -7.39 5.17 11.01
N LEU A 94 -6.78 6.35 10.83
CA LEU A 94 -5.35 6.46 10.50
C LEU A 94 -4.45 5.91 11.61
N ASN A 95 -4.78 6.21 12.87
CA ASN A 95 -4.00 5.74 14.02
C ASN A 95 -4.03 4.20 14.11
N GLN A 96 -5.22 3.60 14.09
CA GLN A 96 -5.36 2.15 14.15
C GLN A 96 -4.73 1.46 12.94
N MET A 97 -4.91 2.02 11.74
CA MET A 97 -4.31 1.46 10.54
C MET A 97 -2.78 1.52 10.59
N TYR A 98 -2.18 2.57 11.15
CA TYR A 98 -0.75 2.64 11.38
C TYR A 98 -0.28 1.58 12.39
N ILE A 99 -0.94 1.47 13.54
CA ILE A 99 -0.63 0.48 14.58
C ILE A 99 -0.71 -0.95 14.01
N GLU A 100 -1.80 -1.28 13.34
CA GLU A 100 -2.01 -2.62 12.78
C GLU A 100 -1.08 -2.92 11.61
N THR A 101 -0.72 -1.91 10.80
CA THR A 101 0.29 -2.06 9.75
C THR A 101 1.66 -2.34 10.36
N LEU A 102 2.05 -1.64 11.43
CA LEU A 102 3.30 -1.93 12.16
C LEU A 102 3.30 -3.34 12.77
N ARG A 103 2.18 -3.76 13.39
CA ARG A 103 2.02 -5.14 13.90
C ARG A 103 2.17 -6.17 12.78
N ALA A 104 1.57 -5.90 11.62
CA ALA A 104 1.65 -6.77 10.45
C ALA A 104 3.08 -6.84 9.88
N TRP A 105 3.77 -5.69 9.80
CA TRP A 105 5.14 -5.60 9.34
C TRP A 105 6.10 -6.33 10.29
N GLY A 106 5.98 -6.10 11.61
CA GLY A 106 6.80 -6.80 12.60
C GLY A 106 6.61 -8.32 12.56
N LYS A 107 5.37 -8.80 12.38
CA LYS A 107 5.10 -10.22 12.21
C LYS A 107 5.68 -10.76 10.91
N THR A 108 5.57 -10.03 9.80
CA THR A 108 6.17 -10.41 8.52
C THR A 108 7.69 -10.50 8.63
N LEU A 109 8.32 -9.51 9.26
CA LEU A 109 9.77 -9.47 9.48
C LEU A 109 10.23 -10.65 10.32
N GLN A 110 9.55 -10.93 11.45
CA GLN A 110 9.85 -12.07 12.31
C GLN A 110 9.88 -13.38 11.51
N TRP A 111 8.86 -13.63 10.68
CA TRP A 111 8.80 -14.85 9.88
C TRP A 111 9.84 -14.87 8.74
N THR A 112 10.12 -13.72 8.13
CA THR A 112 11.14 -13.61 7.06
C THR A 112 12.54 -13.89 7.59
N LEU A 113 12.87 -13.39 8.79
CA LEU A 113 14.15 -13.65 9.46
C LEU A 113 14.33 -15.13 9.85
N LEU A 114 13.24 -15.81 10.21
CA LEU A 114 13.28 -17.25 10.44
C LEU A 114 13.46 -18.01 9.13
N LEU A 115 12.58 -17.76 8.14
CA LEU A 115 12.60 -18.38 6.83
C LEU A 115 11.94 -17.45 5.79
N ILE A 116 12.61 -17.27 4.64
CA ILE A 116 12.15 -16.36 3.59
C ILE A 116 10.76 -16.74 3.04
N LEU A 117 10.53 -18.00 2.68
CA LEU A 117 9.26 -18.45 2.08
C LEU A 117 8.05 -18.29 3.03
N PRO A 118 8.11 -18.72 4.30
CA PRO A 118 7.09 -18.40 5.29
C PRO A 118 6.88 -16.90 5.52
N GLY A 119 7.95 -16.10 5.45
CA GLY A 119 7.87 -14.64 5.51
C GLY A 119 7.02 -14.05 4.38
N ILE A 120 7.28 -14.47 3.13
CA ILE A 120 6.50 -14.07 1.95
C ILE A 120 5.04 -14.48 2.12
N TRP A 121 4.77 -15.72 2.57
CA TRP A 121 3.40 -16.16 2.82
C TRP A 121 2.71 -15.31 3.88
N LYS A 122 3.41 -14.93 4.96
CA LYS A 122 2.87 -14.04 6.00
C LYS A 122 2.60 -12.64 5.49
N TYR A 123 3.45 -12.10 4.63
CA TYR A 123 3.18 -10.83 3.96
C TYR A 123 1.85 -10.89 3.17
N VAL A 124 1.64 -11.96 2.40
CA VAL A 124 0.40 -12.16 1.63
C VAL A 124 -0.80 -12.28 2.57
N GLU A 125 -0.73 -13.09 3.63
CA GLU A 125 -1.80 -13.24 4.64
C GLU A 125 -2.19 -11.91 5.30
N LEU A 126 -1.25 -10.97 5.43
CA LEU A 126 -1.44 -9.71 6.14
C LEU A 126 -1.68 -8.51 5.20
N SER A 127 -1.71 -8.74 3.89
CA SER A 127 -1.96 -7.69 2.89
C SER A 127 -3.33 -7.02 3.00
N MET A 128 -4.31 -7.69 3.63
CA MET A 128 -5.68 -7.17 3.80
C MET A 128 -5.89 -6.42 5.13
N VAL A 129 -4.86 -6.27 5.98
CA VAL A 129 -5.00 -5.60 7.29
C VAL A 129 -5.61 -4.19 7.17
N PRO A 130 -5.16 -3.30 6.26
CA PRO A 130 -5.78 -1.97 6.11
C PRO A 130 -7.27 -2.02 5.74
N PHE A 131 -7.68 -3.04 4.99
CA PHE A 131 -9.06 -3.24 4.57
C PHE A 131 -9.93 -3.64 5.76
N VAL A 132 -9.44 -4.56 6.59
CA VAL A 132 -10.12 -4.98 7.82
C VAL A 132 -10.30 -3.78 8.75
N VAL A 133 -9.24 -3.02 9.01
CA VAL A 133 -9.27 -1.89 9.94
C VAL A 133 -10.25 -0.80 9.50
N THR A 134 -10.30 -0.50 8.21
CA THR A 134 -11.09 0.63 7.70
C THR A 134 -12.54 0.27 7.36
N SER A 135 -12.83 -1.02 7.16
CA SER A 135 -14.04 -1.45 6.45
C SER A 135 -14.75 -2.66 7.08
N SER A 136 -14.24 -3.25 8.16
CA SER A 136 -14.87 -4.37 8.86
C SER A 136 -15.67 -3.91 10.09
N PRO A 137 -17.00 -4.09 10.12
CA PRO A 137 -17.81 -3.81 11.31
C PRO A 137 -17.39 -4.65 12.53
N GLN A 138 -17.01 -5.92 12.30
CA GLN A 138 -16.60 -6.82 13.38
C GLN A 138 -15.29 -6.37 14.05
N TYR A 139 -14.42 -5.68 13.31
CA TYR A 139 -13.21 -5.08 13.88
C TYR A 139 -13.58 -3.83 14.71
N ASP A 140 -14.44 -2.96 14.19
CA ASP A 140 -14.95 -1.77 14.91
C ASP A 140 -15.65 -2.17 16.24
N GLU A 141 -16.33 -3.31 16.25
CA GLU A 141 -16.99 -3.88 17.45
C GLU A 141 -16.02 -4.63 18.39
N GLY A 142 -14.73 -4.73 18.04
CA GLY A 142 -13.72 -5.44 18.84
C GLY A 142 -13.86 -6.97 18.85
N LYS A 143 -14.69 -7.54 17.97
CA LYS A 143 -14.96 -8.98 17.90
C LYS A 143 -13.83 -9.76 17.21
N VAL A 144 -13.08 -9.11 16.32
CA VAL A 144 -12.03 -9.75 15.50
C VAL A 144 -10.75 -8.93 15.50
N ASP A 145 -9.61 -9.59 15.72
CA ASP A 145 -8.27 -9.01 15.55
C ASP A 145 -7.94 -8.82 14.05
N ALA A 146 -7.37 -7.66 13.69
CA ALA A 146 -7.15 -7.28 12.30
C ALA A 146 -6.28 -8.28 11.51
N LEU A 147 -5.22 -8.80 12.14
CA LEU A 147 -4.30 -9.74 11.50
C LEU A 147 -4.98 -11.08 11.26
N LYS A 148 -5.81 -11.54 12.21
CA LYS A 148 -6.61 -12.77 12.04
C LYS A 148 -7.67 -12.59 10.95
N GLY A 149 -8.38 -11.46 10.95
CA GLY A 149 -9.36 -11.13 9.91
C GLY A 149 -8.74 -11.13 8.52
N SER A 150 -7.59 -10.47 8.37
CA SER A 150 -6.84 -10.45 7.11
C SER A 150 -6.46 -11.86 6.65
N ALA A 151 -5.87 -12.66 7.54
CA ALA A 151 -5.43 -14.02 7.20
C ALA A 151 -6.60 -14.93 6.79
N LEU A 152 -7.77 -14.79 7.43
CA LEU A 152 -8.96 -15.57 7.08
C LEU A 152 -9.43 -15.26 5.66
N ILE A 153 -9.54 -13.97 5.32
CA ILE A 153 -9.97 -13.50 3.99
C ILE A 153 -8.97 -13.96 2.93
N VAL A 154 -7.67 -13.76 3.21
CA VAL A 154 -6.61 -14.13 2.26
C VAL A 154 -6.59 -15.63 2.01
N ARG A 155 -6.67 -16.48 3.04
CA ARG A 155 -6.63 -17.95 2.86
C ARG A 155 -7.76 -18.48 1.98
N ARG A 156 -8.94 -17.85 2.01
CA ARG A 156 -10.07 -18.26 1.16
C ARG A 156 -9.87 -17.94 -0.31
N ARG A 157 -9.15 -16.84 -0.61
CA ARG A 157 -8.93 -16.31 -1.97
C ARG A 157 -7.45 -16.16 -2.31
N TRP A 158 -6.61 -17.01 -1.73
CA TRP A 158 -5.16 -16.77 -1.70
C TRP A 158 -4.55 -16.70 -3.09
N PHE A 159 -5.00 -17.56 -4.00
CA PHE A 159 -4.49 -17.58 -5.37
C PHE A 159 -4.79 -16.29 -6.13
N VAL A 160 -6.02 -15.76 -5.99
CA VAL A 160 -6.43 -14.52 -6.67
C VAL A 160 -5.71 -13.31 -6.07
N ILE A 161 -5.62 -13.24 -4.75
CA ILE A 161 -4.94 -12.15 -4.05
C ILE A 161 -3.43 -12.18 -4.38
N LEU A 162 -2.81 -13.35 -4.34
CA LEU A 162 -1.41 -13.53 -4.71
C LEU A 162 -1.16 -13.12 -6.17
N ALA A 163 -2.03 -13.53 -7.11
CA ALA A 163 -1.92 -13.13 -8.51
C ALA A 163 -2.00 -11.61 -8.68
N ILE A 164 -2.90 -10.93 -7.96
CA ILE A 164 -3.02 -9.47 -7.99
C ILE A 164 -1.77 -8.80 -7.40
N LEU A 165 -1.27 -9.28 -6.26
CA LEU A 165 -0.06 -8.75 -5.64
C LEU A 165 1.16 -8.93 -6.57
N ILE A 166 1.33 -10.12 -7.14
CA ILE A 166 2.41 -10.38 -8.11
C ILE A 166 2.26 -9.46 -9.33
N LEU A 167 1.06 -9.36 -9.91
CA LEU A 167 0.87 -8.58 -11.13
C LEU A 167 1.10 -7.09 -10.90
N PHE A 168 0.42 -6.50 -9.90
CA PHE A 168 0.38 -5.05 -9.71
C PHE A 168 1.52 -4.50 -8.84
N HIS A 169 2.10 -5.30 -7.94
CA HIS A 169 3.14 -4.81 -7.02
C HIS A 169 4.53 -5.35 -7.34
N LEU A 170 4.65 -6.38 -8.18
CA LEU A 170 5.95 -6.95 -8.56
C LEU A 170 6.21 -6.88 -10.07
N PHE A 171 5.34 -7.50 -10.87
CA PHE A 171 5.56 -7.66 -12.31
C PHE A 171 5.47 -6.34 -13.07
N ILE A 172 4.34 -5.62 -12.97
CA ILE A 172 4.17 -4.33 -13.68
C ILE A 172 5.21 -3.30 -13.21
N PRO A 173 5.39 -3.04 -11.90
CA PRO A 173 6.43 -2.11 -11.44
C PRO A 173 7.83 -2.54 -11.85
N GLY A 174 8.13 -3.85 -11.83
CA GLY A 174 9.40 -4.40 -12.30
C GLY A 174 9.65 -4.08 -13.77
N VAL A 175 8.69 -4.37 -14.65
CA VAL A 175 8.78 -4.05 -16.08
C VAL A 175 8.91 -2.54 -16.30
N LEU A 176 8.11 -1.72 -15.61
CA LEU A 176 8.20 -0.27 -15.72
C LEU A 176 9.57 0.27 -15.28
N THR A 177 10.12 -0.30 -14.20
CA THR A 177 11.46 0.06 -13.72
C THR A 177 12.52 -0.32 -14.76
N THR A 178 12.50 -1.54 -15.29
CA THR A 178 13.50 -2.01 -16.26
C THR A 178 13.43 -1.24 -17.59
N VAL A 179 12.24 -0.90 -18.07
CA VAL A 179 12.06 -0.23 -19.37
C VAL A 179 12.27 1.28 -19.26
N PHE A 180 11.91 1.90 -18.12
CA PHE A 180 11.87 3.35 -17.97
C PHE A 180 12.79 3.91 -16.87
N ASP A 181 13.83 3.17 -16.46
CA ASP A 181 14.70 3.55 -15.34
C ASP A 181 15.30 4.97 -15.49
N ALA A 182 15.75 5.29 -16.71
CA ALA A 182 16.32 6.60 -17.03
C ALA A 182 15.35 7.78 -16.85
N TYR A 183 14.04 7.51 -16.85
CA TYR A 183 12.98 8.51 -16.83
C TYR A 183 12.41 8.81 -15.45
N ARG A 184 12.86 8.09 -14.41
CA ARG A 184 12.32 8.23 -13.05
C ARG A 184 12.84 9.44 -12.29
N LEU A 185 13.99 9.99 -12.68
CA LEU A 185 14.59 11.14 -12.02
C LEU A 185 13.85 12.43 -12.41
N ILE A 186 13.07 12.99 -11.49
CA ILE A 186 12.32 14.23 -11.76
C ILE A 186 13.25 15.38 -12.19
N TRP A 187 14.48 15.38 -11.67
CA TRP A 187 15.49 16.40 -11.94
C TRP A 187 16.09 16.31 -13.35
N LYS A 188 15.99 15.15 -14.01
CA LYS A 188 16.51 14.94 -15.37
C LYS A 188 15.39 14.93 -16.41
N THR A 189 14.28 14.27 -16.09
CA THR A 189 13.17 13.97 -17.02
C THR A 189 11.83 14.24 -16.31
N PRO A 190 11.50 15.50 -16.02
CA PRO A 190 10.36 15.86 -15.18
C PRO A 190 9.02 15.38 -15.75
N LEU A 191 8.82 15.57 -17.06
CA LEU A 191 7.56 15.17 -17.71
C LEU A 191 7.36 13.65 -17.67
N GLN A 192 8.39 12.88 -18.00
CA GLN A 192 8.32 11.42 -17.99
C GLN A 192 8.15 10.87 -16.58
N SER A 193 8.84 11.46 -15.59
CA SER A 193 8.66 11.11 -14.18
C SER A 193 7.23 11.34 -13.71
N LEU A 194 6.61 12.48 -14.06
CA LEU A 194 5.22 12.77 -13.69
C LEU A 194 4.24 11.83 -14.39
N LEU A 195 4.46 11.49 -15.67
CA LEU A 195 3.62 10.52 -16.38
C LEU A 195 3.72 9.12 -15.77
N LEU A 196 4.92 8.69 -15.38
CA LEU A 196 5.11 7.42 -14.67
C LEU A 196 4.42 7.44 -13.31
N SER A 197 4.56 8.52 -12.53
CA SER A 197 3.85 8.65 -11.26
C SER A 197 2.33 8.65 -11.43
N ALA A 198 1.81 9.19 -12.54
CA ALA A 198 0.38 9.18 -12.83
C ALA A 198 -0.09 7.75 -13.15
N LEU A 199 0.71 6.99 -13.91
CA LEU A 199 0.47 5.58 -14.17
C LEU A 199 0.52 4.75 -12.89
N ASP A 200 1.54 4.94 -12.05
CA ASP A 200 1.67 4.24 -10.77
C ASP A 200 0.47 4.54 -9.84
N THR A 201 0.01 5.80 -9.82
CA THR A 201 -1.20 6.21 -9.08
C THR A 201 -2.44 5.49 -9.59
N TYR A 202 -2.60 5.38 -10.92
CA TYR A 202 -3.72 4.66 -11.53
C TYR A 202 -3.67 3.16 -11.21
N LEU A 203 -2.50 2.52 -11.36
CA LEU A 203 -2.30 1.11 -11.08
C LEU A 203 -2.55 0.78 -9.61
N LEU A 204 -2.08 1.63 -8.69
CA LEU A 204 -2.36 1.52 -7.26
C LEU A 204 -3.87 1.54 -7.01
N LEU A 205 -4.60 2.52 -7.55
CA LEU A 205 -6.06 2.61 -7.38
C LEU A 205 -6.79 1.39 -7.94
N VAL A 206 -6.41 0.93 -9.14
CA VAL A 206 -7.01 -0.26 -9.75
C VAL A 206 -6.75 -1.49 -8.88
N SER A 207 -5.52 -1.70 -8.43
CA SER A 207 -5.17 -2.83 -7.57
C SER A 207 -5.93 -2.78 -6.25
N THR A 208 -5.93 -1.64 -5.55
CA THR A 208 -6.65 -1.49 -4.28
C THR A 208 -8.15 -1.70 -4.46
N HIS A 209 -8.75 -1.22 -5.55
CA HIS A 209 -10.16 -1.44 -5.86
C HIS A 209 -10.46 -2.94 -6.05
N ILE A 210 -9.66 -3.66 -6.86
CA ILE A 210 -9.88 -5.09 -7.07
C ILE A 210 -9.77 -5.86 -5.74
N LEU A 211 -8.74 -5.58 -4.94
CA LEU A 211 -8.56 -6.18 -3.62
C LEU A 211 -9.72 -5.86 -2.67
N PHE A 212 -10.22 -4.63 -2.71
CA PHE A 212 -11.35 -4.18 -1.90
C PHE A 212 -12.65 -4.89 -2.29
N ASN A 213 -12.87 -5.17 -3.57
CA ASN A 213 -14.02 -5.94 -4.03
C ASN A 213 -13.95 -7.39 -3.56
N ILE A 214 -12.76 -8.00 -3.57
CA ILE A 214 -12.55 -9.33 -2.98
C ILE A 214 -12.87 -9.29 -1.49
N PHE A 215 -12.32 -8.32 -0.76
CA PHE A 215 -12.59 -8.11 0.67
C PHE A 215 -14.10 -8.01 0.94
N ARG A 216 -14.81 -7.09 0.27
CA ARG A 216 -16.27 -6.91 0.43
C ARG A 216 -17.06 -8.19 0.13
N SER A 217 -16.65 -8.94 -0.89
CA SER A 217 -17.32 -10.19 -1.27
C SER A 217 -17.20 -11.27 -0.19
N GLU A 218 -16.05 -11.34 0.51
CA GLU A 218 -15.82 -12.32 1.56
C GLU A 218 -16.44 -11.90 2.90
N VAL A 219 -16.43 -10.60 3.23
CA VAL A 219 -17.11 -10.08 4.43
C VAL A 219 -18.63 -10.32 4.34
N ARG A 220 -19.25 -9.96 3.20
CA ARG A 220 -20.70 -10.19 2.98
C ARG A 220 -21.09 -11.67 3.10
N ARG A 221 -20.22 -12.58 2.63
CA ARG A 221 -20.45 -14.03 2.77
C ARG A 221 -20.36 -14.47 4.23
N HIS A 222 -19.43 -13.91 4.99
CA HIS A 222 -19.29 -14.26 6.40
C HIS A 222 -20.50 -13.80 7.22
N ASP A 223 -20.97 -12.57 7.00
CA ASP A 223 -22.13 -12.01 7.70
C ASP A 223 -23.46 -12.68 7.29
N ALA A 224 -23.53 -13.33 6.12
CA ALA A 224 -24.72 -14.07 5.69
C ALA A 224 -24.84 -15.47 6.31
N HIS A 225 -23.79 -15.97 6.98
CA HIS A 225 -23.73 -17.32 7.55
C HIS A 225 -23.63 -17.33 9.09
N VAL A 226 -23.65 -16.15 9.73
CA VAL A 226 -23.66 -15.95 11.18
C VAL A 226 -25.00 -15.37 11.57
#